data_AF-A0A382Y214-F1
#
_entry.id   AF-A0A382Y214-F1
#
_cell.length_a   1.000
_cell.length_b   1.000
_cell.length_c   1.000
_cell.angle_alpha   90.00
_cell.angle_beta   90.00
_cell.angle_gamma   90.00
#
_symmetry.space_group_name_H-M   'P 1'
#
loop_
_entity.id
_entity.type
_entity.pdbx_description
1 polymer ?
#
loop_
_entity_poly.entity_id
_entity_poly.type
_entity_poly.pdbx_seq_one_letter_code
_entity_poly.pdbx_strand_id
1 'polypeptide(L)'
;VTEKVKESGHREQDVALSHTEEKDVRDNQSLNSVSLYAIVHREGLEELQRPMMSLWWSGVAAGIGISISILAEGILHHLFANSPNQFVIENLGYTVGFVLVIVGRLQLFTENTLSVILPLLSKPSVNMGVCIARLWGIVFAANMFGTFLAAFFSFSLQSVPPELVEGMTAISEHYAKLSPSDAFSYGIISG
;
A
#
# COMPACT_ATOMS: atom_id res chain seq x y z
N VAL A 1 -12.58 18.31 65.14
CA VAL A 1 -13.22 18.50 63.83
C VAL A 1 -12.47 19.62 63.14
N THR A 2 -11.49 19.26 62.31
CA THR A 2 -10.53 20.18 61.69
C THR A 2 -10.18 19.65 60.30
N GLU A 3 -9.74 20.56 59.43
CA GLU A 3 -9.30 20.40 58.03
C GLU A 3 -10.35 20.52 56.91
N LYS A 4 -10.46 21.73 56.35
CA LYS A 4 -10.77 21.95 54.94
C LYS A 4 -9.45 22.22 54.22
N VAL A 5 -9.00 21.24 53.43
CA VAL A 5 -7.83 21.35 52.56
C VAL A 5 -8.19 22.17 51.31
N LYS A 6 -7.20 22.97 50.92
CA LYS A 6 -7.14 23.95 49.86
C LYS A 6 -6.90 23.25 48.52
N GLU A 7 -7.80 23.37 47.55
CA GLU A 7 -7.49 23.00 46.16
C GLU A 7 -7.33 24.28 45.32
N SER A 8 -6.05 24.62 45.12
CA SER A 8 -5.56 25.62 44.18
C SER A 8 -5.65 25.09 42.75
N GLY A 9 -6.06 25.97 41.84
CA GLY A 9 -6.38 25.63 40.46
C GLY A 9 -5.23 25.22 39.55
N HIS A 10 -5.62 24.64 38.42
CA HIS A 10 -4.79 24.50 37.24
C HIS A 10 -5.60 25.06 36.06
N ARG A 11 -5.49 26.37 35.82
CA ARG A 11 -5.80 26.95 34.52
C ARG A 11 -4.60 26.60 33.64
N GLU A 12 -4.84 25.84 32.57
CA GLU A 12 -3.87 25.65 31.49
C GLU A 12 -3.30 27.03 31.12
N GLN A 13 -2.04 27.25 31.47
CA GLN A 13 -1.30 28.40 31.00
C GLN A 13 -0.87 28.07 29.59
N ASP A 14 -1.48 28.70 28.59
CA ASP A 14 -0.87 28.83 27.27
C ASP A 14 0.51 29.45 27.49
N VAL A 15 1.55 28.62 27.40
CA VAL A 15 2.94 29.06 27.49
C VAL A 15 3.18 29.93 26.26
N ALA A 16 3.23 31.24 26.45
CA ALA A 16 3.58 32.18 25.39
C ALA A 16 5.04 31.93 24.99
N LEU A 17 5.22 31.16 23.91
CA LEU A 17 6.52 30.89 23.31
C LEU A 17 7.12 32.20 22.80
N SER A 18 8.41 32.43 23.04
CA SER A 18 9.10 33.54 22.40
C SER A 18 9.15 33.33 20.88
N HIS A 19 9.25 34.40 20.08
CA HIS A 19 9.35 34.28 18.60
C HIS A 19 10.48 33.35 18.13
N THR A 20 11.54 33.20 18.92
CA THR A 20 12.64 32.27 18.67
C THR A 20 12.23 30.83 18.99
N GLU A 21 11.52 30.58 20.09
CA GLU A 21 11.00 29.25 20.44
C GLU A 21 9.86 28.81 19.51
N GLU A 22 8.98 29.72 19.09
CA GLU A 22 7.99 29.44 18.03
C GLU A 22 8.68 29.10 16.71
N LYS A 23 9.79 29.78 16.41
CA LYS A 23 10.58 29.50 15.21
C LYS A 23 11.32 28.16 15.34
N ASP A 24 11.91 27.83 16.48
CA ASP A 24 12.60 26.56 16.69
C ASP A 24 11.63 25.37 16.75
N VAL A 25 10.43 25.54 17.31
CA VAL A 25 9.37 24.52 17.27
C VAL A 25 8.84 24.36 15.84
N ARG A 26 8.60 25.47 15.13
CA ARG A 26 8.19 25.43 13.72
C ARG A 26 9.29 24.86 12.82
N ASP A 27 10.55 25.18 13.08
CA ASP A 27 11.69 24.68 12.31
C ASP A 27 11.88 23.19 12.60
N ASN A 28 11.76 22.72 13.85
CA ASN A 28 11.78 21.28 14.16
C ASN A 28 10.56 20.50 13.62
N GLN A 29 9.35 21.08 13.65
CA GLN A 29 8.16 20.47 13.07
C GLN A 29 8.19 20.49 11.53
N SER A 30 8.67 21.57 10.92
CA SER A 30 8.82 21.70 9.46
C SER A 30 9.99 20.91 8.92
N LEU A 31 11.06 20.71 9.70
CA LEU A 31 12.15 19.79 9.38
C LEU A 31 11.62 18.38 9.17
N ASN A 32 10.59 17.93 9.89
CA ASN A 32 10.00 16.60 9.66
C ASN A 32 9.36 16.51 8.26
N SER A 33 8.46 17.43 7.91
CA SER A 33 7.77 17.41 6.60
C SER A 33 8.72 17.67 5.43
N VAL A 34 9.67 18.60 5.58
CA VAL A 34 10.67 18.90 4.53
C VAL A 34 11.66 17.74 4.37
N SER A 35 12.07 17.09 5.46
CA SER A 35 12.95 15.91 5.40
C SER A 35 12.23 14.71 4.78
N LEU A 36 10.99 14.43 5.19
CA LEU A 36 10.18 13.37 4.58
C LEU A 36 9.98 13.63 3.09
N TYR A 37 9.63 14.86 2.72
CA TYR A 37 9.53 15.25 1.31
C TYR A 37 10.83 15.00 0.54
N ALA A 38 11.98 15.43 1.09
CA ALA A 38 13.27 15.24 0.45
C ALA A 38 13.65 13.76 0.30
N ILE A 39 13.32 12.92 1.28
CA ILE A 39 13.51 11.47 1.24
C ILE A 39 12.66 10.85 0.12
N VAL A 40 11.33 11.06 0.14
CA VAL A 40 10.41 10.49 -0.85
C VAL A 40 10.72 10.98 -2.26
N HIS A 41 11.07 12.26 -2.41
CA HIS A 41 11.50 12.82 -3.70
C HIS A 41 12.78 12.15 -4.21
N ARG A 42 13.76 11.90 -3.33
CA ARG A 42 15.00 11.21 -3.68
C ARG A 42 14.74 9.75 -4.06
N GLU A 43 13.93 9.03 -3.30
CA GLU A 43 13.52 7.65 -3.61
C GLU A 43 12.84 7.57 -4.98
N GLY A 44 11.94 8.52 -5.30
CA GLY A 44 11.31 8.59 -6.61
C GLY A 44 12.30 8.78 -7.76
N LEU A 45 13.35 9.59 -7.58
CA LEU A 45 14.41 9.76 -8.58
C LEU A 45 15.25 8.48 -8.74
N GLU A 46 15.58 7.81 -7.63
CA GLU A 46 16.34 6.56 -7.64
C GLU A 46 15.54 5.45 -8.36
N GLU A 47 14.22 5.38 -8.13
CA GLU A 47 13.34 4.41 -8.77
C GLU A 47 13.18 4.68 -10.28
N LEU A 48 13.09 5.95 -10.69
CA LEU A 48 13.05 6.31 -12.13
C LEU A 48 14.32 5.91 -12.88
N GLN A 49 15.46 5.86 -12.19
CA GLN A 49 16.74 5.44 -12.74
C GLN A 49 16.96 3.93 -12.69
N ARG A 50 16.06 3.16 -12.06
CA ARG A 50 16.27 1.71 -11.93
C ARG A 50 16.30 1.00 -13.28
N PRO A 51 17.19 0.00 -13.42
CA PRO A 51 17.25 -0.85 -14.60
C PRO A 51 15.93 -1.55 -14.87
N MET A 52 15.54 -1.64 -16.15
CA MET A 52 14.28 -2.28 -16.58
C MET A 52 14.15 -3.72 -16.07
N MET A 53 15.23 -4.51 -16.10
CA MET A 53 15.21 -5.90 -15.62
C MET A 53 15.00 -6.00 -14.11
N SER A 54 15.50 -5.03 -13.35
CA SER A 54 15.30 -4.95 -11.90
C SER A 54 13.83 -4.67 -11.58
N LEU A 55 13.24 -3.70 -12.28
CA LEU A 55 11.82 -3.37 -12.16
C LEU A 55 10.93 -4.55 -12.54
N TRP A 56 11.24 -5.21 -13.66
CA TRP A 56 10.47 -6.35 -14.15
C TRP A 56 10.46 -7.50 -13.14
N TRP A 57 11.62 -7.98 -12.71
CA TRP A 57 11.67 -9.13 -11.80
C TRP A 57 11.11 -8.82 -10.40
N SER A 58 11.35 -7.60 -9.90
CA SER A 58 10.73 -7.15 -8.65
C SER A 58 9.21 -7.07 -8.78
N GLY A 59 8.70 -6.56 -9.91
CA GLY A 59 7.27 -6.48 -10.18
C GLY A 59 6.60 -7.85 -10.38
N VAL A 60 7.27 -8.80 -11.06
CA VAL A 60 6.75 -10.18 -11.20
C VAL A 60 6.66 -10.84 -9.82
N ALA A 61 7.72 -10.71 -9.01
CA ALA A 61 7.72 -11.22 -7.65
C ALA A 61 6.61 -10.57 -6.80
N ALA A 62 6.38 -9.26 -6.93
CA ALA A 62 5.29 -8.56 -6.25
C ALA A 62 3.91 -9.08 -6.68
N GLY A 63 3.70 -9.33 -7.98
CA GLY A 63 2.46 -9.89 -8.50
C GLY A 63 2.16 -11.30 -7.99
N ILE A 64 3.18 -12.15 -7.91
CA ILE A 64 3.06 -13.48 -7.28
C ILE A 64 2.80 -13.31 -5.78
N GLY A 65 3.56 -12.44 -5.12
CA GLY A 65 3.47 -12.16 -3.69
C GLY A 65 2.09 -11.67 -3.25
N ILE A 66 1.48 -10.75 -4.01
CA ILE A 66 0.14 -10.25 -3.71
C ILE A 66 -0.95 -11.30 -3.97
N SER A 67 -0.71 -12.26 -4.86
CA SER A 67 -1.65 -13.38 -5.07
C SER A 67 -1.76 -14.29 -3.84
N ILE A 68 -0.78 -14.25 -2.94
CA ILE A 68 -0.83 -14.96 -1.64
C ILE A 68 -1.93 -14.36 -0.74
N SER A 69 -2.26 -13.07 -0.89
CA SER A 69 -3.42 -12.47 -0.20
C SER A 69 -4.69 -13.24 -0.52
N ILE A 70 -5.03 -13.39 -1.80
CA ILE A 70 -6.24 -14.10 -2.23
C ILE A 70 -6.22 -15.56 -1.79
N LEU A 71 -5.06 -16.23 -1.83
CA LEU A 71 -4.91 -17.60 -1.31
C LEU A 71 -5.18 -17.67 0.19
N ALA A 72 -4.63 -16.74 0.98
CA ALA A 72 -4.86 -16.67 2.42
C ALA A 72 -6.34 -16.41 2.74
N GLU A 73 -6.98 -15.50 2.02
CA GLU A 73 -8.43 -15.28 2.15
C GLU A 73 -9.21 -16.53 1.78
N GLY A 74 -8.87 -17.24 0.69
CA GLY A 74 -9.51 -18.50 0.30
C GLY A 74 -9.36 -19.61 1.34
N ILE A 75 -8.19 -19.70 1.98
CA ILE A 75 -7.95 -20.60 3.14
C ILE A 75 -8.88 -20.24 4.29
N LEU A 76 -8.94 -18.97 4.69
CA LEU A 76 -9.77 -18.53 5.79
C LEU A 76 -11.27 -18.66 5.48
N HIS A 77 -11.68 -18.37 4.25
CA HIS A 77 -13.03 -18.55 3.76
C HIS A 77 -13.48 -20.01 3.93
N HIS A 78 -12.63 -20.96 3.54
CA HIS A 78 -12.92 -22.38 3.69
C HIS A 78 -12.92 -22.83 5.16
N LEU A 79 -11.90 -22.45 5.95
CA LEU A 79 -11.75 -22.88 7.35
C LEU A 79 -12.86 -22.35 8.25
N PHE A 80 -13.36 -21.14 7.99
CA PHE A 80 -14.40 -20.49 8.77
C PHE A 80 -15.78 -20.58 8.11
N ALA A 81 -15.96 -21.49 7.16
CA ALA A 81 -17.26 -21.75 6.54
C ALA A 81 -18.35 -21.99 7.60
N ASN A 82 -19.50 -21.32 7.46
CA ASN A 82 -20.64 -21.35 8.39
C ASN A 82 -20.43 -20.61 9.73
N SER A 83 -19.29 -19.93 9.92
CA SER A 83 -19.12 -19.02 11.04
C SER A 83 -19.88 -17.71 10.79
N PRO A 84 -20.56 -17.14 11.81
CA PRO A 84 -21.18 -15.82 11.66
C PRO A 84 -20.17 -14.69 11.37
N ASN A 85 -18.88 -14.92 11.68
CA ASN A 85 -17.80 -13.94 11.50
C ASN A 85 -16.90 -14.24 10.29
N GLN A 86 -17.29 -15.17 9.42
CA GLN A 86 -16.48 -15.63 8.29
C GLN A 86 -15.95 -14.45 7.45
N PHE A 87 -16.84 -13.54 7.03
CA PHE A 87 -16.49 -12.38 6.22
C PHE A 87 -15.42 -11.48 6.86
N VAL A 88 -15.49 -11.23 8.16
CA VAL A 88 -14.51 -10.35 8.82
C VAL A 88 -13.14 -11.05 8.90
N ILE A 89 -13.14 -12.36 9.17
CA ILE A 89 -11.91 -13.13 9.35
C ILE A 89 -11.21 -13.34 8.00
N GLU A 90 -11.95 -13.68 6.94
CA GLU A 90 -11.35 -13.90 5.63
C GLU A 90 -10.66 -12.64 5.09
N ASN A 91 -11.24 -11.45 5.28
CA ASN A 91 -10.63 -10.17 4.87
C ASN A 91 -9.29 -9.88 5.57
N LEU A 92 -9.00 -10.50 6.72
CA LEU A 92 -7.67 -10.39 7.33
C LEU A 92 -6.59 -11.08 6.47
N GLY A 93 -6.97 -12.07 5.67
CA GLY A 93 -6.09 -12.75 4.71
C GLY A 93 -5.47 -11.80 3.70
N TYR A 94 -6.17 -10.73 3.32
CA TYR A 94 -5.66 -9.71 2.42
C TYR A 94 -4.30 -9.14 2.87
N THR A 95 -4.14 -8.96 4.18
CA THR A 95 -2.94 -8.36 4.76
C THR A 95 -1.68 -9.20 4.57
N VAL A 96 -1.81 -10.51 4.38
CA VAL A 96 -0.69 -11.46 4.32
C VAL A 96 0.21 -11.16 3.12
N GLY A 97 -0.36 -11.06 1.92
CA GLY A 97 0.41 -10.76 0.71
C GLY A 97 0.98 -9.33 0.73
N PHE A 98 0.26 -8.36 1.30
CA PHE A 98 0.77 -7.00 1.48
C PHE A 98 1.99 -6.94 2.40
N VAL A 99 1.94 -7.59 3.56
CA VAL A 99 3.09 -7.68 4.47
C VAL A 99 4.28 -8.33 3.77
N LEU A 100 4.06 -9.39 3.00
CA LEU A 100 5.11 -10.05 2.24
C LEU A 100 5.76 -9.11 1.20
N VAL A 101 4.96 -8.36 0.45
CA VAL A 101 5.46 -7.37 -0.52
C VAL A 101 6.29 -6.29 0.18
N ILE A 102 5.79 -5.74 1.28
CA ILE A 102 6.45 -4.66 2.03
C ILE A 102 7.77 -5.15 2.63
N VAL A 103 7.77 -6.30 3.31
CA VAL A 103 8.98 -6.89 3.90
C VAL A 103 9.99 -7.27 2.81
N GLY A 104 9.50 -7.78 1.68
CA GLY A 104 10.33 -8.12 0.52
C GLY A 104 10.82 -6.92 -0.29
N ARG A 105 10.30 -5.71 -0.01
CA ARG A 105 10.54 -4.48 -0.81
C ARG A 105 10.29 -4.73 -2.31
N LEU A 106 9.21 -5.45 -2.60
CA LEU A 106 8.84 -5.83 -3.96
C LEU A 106 8.03 -4.72 -4.62
N GLN A 107 8.19 -4.55 -5.93
CA GLN A 107 7.62 -3.40 -6.64
C GLN A 107 6.15 -3.61 -7.00
N LEU A 108 5.24 -3.04 -6.22
CA LEU A 108 3.84 -2.89 -6.65
C LEU A 108 3.65 -1.62 -7.47
N PHE A 109 2.76 -1.72 -8.46
CA PHE A 109 2.36 -0.60 -9.29
C PHE A 109 1.80 0.56 -8.44
N THR A 110 0.97 0.26 -7.44
CA THR A 110 0.34 1.25 -6.56
C THR A 110 1.34 2.01 -5.68
N GLU A 111 2.46 1.38 -5.32
CA GLU A 111 3.44 1.93 -4.36
C GLU A 111 4.21 3.14 -4.92
N ASN A 112 4.46 3.17 -6.22
CA ASN A 112 5.24 4.24 -6.83
C ASN A 112 4.45 5.13 -7.76
N THR A 113 3.24 5.46 -7.30
CA THR A 113 2.40 6.53 -7.82
C THR A 113 2.86 7.90 -7.27
N LEU A 114 2.94 8.03 -5.93
CA LEU A 114 3.24 9.31 -5.29
C LEU A 114 4.73 9.66 -5.34
N SER A 115 5.63 8.71 -5.06
CA SER A 115 7.07 8.98 -4.99
C SER A 115 7.65 9.50 -6.30
N VAL A 116 7.24 8.94 -7.44
CA VAL A 116 7.74 9.34 -8.77
C VAL A 116 7.06 10.59 -9.32
N ILE A 117 5.86 10.94 -8.83
CA ILE A 117 5.15 12.15 -9.29
C ILE A 117 5.68 13.42 -8.61
N LEU A 118 6.20 13.33 -7.38
CA LEU A 118 6.78 14.48 -6.68
C LEU A 118 7.94 15.15 -7.48
N PRO A 119 8.90 14.42 -8.06
CA PRO A 119 9.90 15.00 -8.96
C PRO A 119 9.30 15.71 -10.18
N LEU A 120 8.22 15.16 -10.76
CA LEU A 120 7.54 15.76 -11.91
C LEU A 120 6.86 17.09 -11.53
N LEU A 121 6.19 17.14 -10.38
CA LEU A 121 5.56 18.36 -9.88
C LEU A 121 6.59 19.44 -9.54
N SER A 122 7.78 19.04 -9.09
CA SER A 122 8.87 19.94 -8.72
C SER A 122 9.55 20.57 -9.94
N LYS A 123 9.84 19.74 -10.96
CA LYS A 123 10.53 20.14 -12.19
C LYS A 123 9.91 19.42 -13.39
N PRO A 124 8.78 19.92 -13.91
CA PRO A 124 8.08 19.26 -14.99
C PRO A 124 8.94 19.21 -16.25
N SER A 125 9.04 18.03 -16.84
CA SER A 125 9.78 17.79 -18.07
C SER A 125 9.13 16.65 -18.84
N VAL A 126 9.06 16.79 -20.17
CA VAL A 126 8.54 15.72 -21.05
C VAL A 126 9.34 14.44 -20.86
N ASN A 127 10.67 14.55 -20.73
CA ASN A 127 11.54 13.41 -20.47
C ASN A 127 11.20 12.71 -19.14
N MET A 128 10.85 13.49 -18.11
CA MET A 128 10.42 12.94 -16.82
C MET A 128 9.10 12.18 -16.96
N GLY A 129 8.14 12.75 -17.69
CA GLY A 129 6.86 12.08 -17.98
C GLY A 129 7.04 10.75 -18.72
N VAL A 130 7.95 10.68 -19.70
CA VAL A 130 8.29 9.44 -20.40
C VAL A 130 8.93 8.42 -19.45
N CYS A 131 9.85 8.84 -18.57
CA CYS A 131 10.46 7.96 -17.58
C CYS A 131 9.42 7.37 -16.60
N ILE A 132 8.47 8.19 -16.15
CA ILE A 132 7.36 7.76 -15.29
C ILE A 132 6.46 6.76 -16.02
N ALA A 133 6.03 7.08 -17.24
CA ALA A 133 5.19 6.19 -18.04
C ALA A 133 5.89 4.85 -18.33
N ARG A 134 7.21 4.85 -18.58
CA ARG A 134 8.03 3.65 -18.74
C ARG A 134 8.02 2.81 -17.47
N LEU A 135 8.29 3.41 -16.31
CA LEU A 135 8.31 2.72 -15.03
C LEU A 135 6.94 2.10 -14.73
N TRP A 136 5.88 2.90 -14.82
CA TRP A 136 4.50 2.45 -14.61
C TRP A 136 4.11 1.31 -15.55
N GLY A 137 4.42 1.43 -16.84
CA GLY A 137 4.13 0.39 -17.83
C GLY A 137 4.85 -0.93 -17.52
N ILE A 138 6.13 -0.87 -17.16
CA ILE A 138 6.91 -2.08 -16.82
C ILE A 138 6.37 -2.73 -15.56
N VAL A 139 6.18 -1.97 -14.48
CA VAL A 139 5.74 -2.51 -13.18
C VAL A 139 4.32 -3.05 -13.26
N PHE A 140 3.40 -2.34 -13.93
CA PHE A 140 2.05 -2.82 -14.16
C PHE A 140 2.03 -4.14 -14.94
N ALA A 141 2.74 -4.21 -16.07
CA ALA A 141 2.80 -5.43 -16.86
C ALA A 141 3.45 -6.59 -16.09
N ALA A 142 4.50 -6.32 -15.31
CA ALA A 142 5.16 -7.31 -14.46
C ALA A 142 4.23 -7.83 -13.35
N ASN A 143 3.50 -6.96 -12.66
CA ASN A 143 2.53 -7.35 -11.65
C ASN A 143 1.42 -8.22 -12.25
N MET A 144 0.84 -7.81 -13.38
CA MET A 144 -0.19 -8.59 -14.10
C MET A 144 0.34 -9.96 -14.56
N PHE A 145 1.59 -10.02 -15.03
CA PHE A 145 2.23 -11.27 -15.40
C PHE A 145 2.45 -12.19 -14.19
N GLY A 146 2.89 -11.63 -13.06
CA GLY A 146 3.07 -12.37 -11.81
C GLY A 146 1.75 -12.93 -11.25
N THR A 147 0.69 -12.13 -11.23
CA THR A 147 -0.64 -12.59 -10.78
C THR A 147 -1.23 -13.63 -11.73
N PHE A 148 -1.06 -13.44 -13.05
CA PHE A 148 -1.44 -14.45 -14.03
C PHE A 148 -0.71 -15.77 -13.81
N LEU A 149 0.60 -15.73 -13.55
CA LEU A 149 1.39 -16.93 -13.32
C LEU A 149 0.95 -17.67 -12.04
N ALA A 150 0.65 -16.93 -10.97
CA ALA A 150 0.11 -17.50 -9.74
C ALA A 150 -1.24 -18.18 -9.98
N ALA A 151 -2.16 -17.50 -10.68
CA ALA A 151 -3.45 -18.09 -11.07
C ALA A 151 -3.28 -19.33 -11.97
N PHE A 152 -2.40 -19.24 -12.98
CA PHE A 152 -2.13 -20.35 -13.88
C PHE A 152 -1.61 -21.59 -13.14
N PHE A 153 -0.68 -21.43 -12.20
CA PHE A 153 -0.20 -22.54 -11.38
C PHE A 153 -1.27 -23.12 -10.47
N SER A 154 -2.04 -22.26 -9.79
CA SER A 154 -3.13 -22.71 -8.91
C SER A 154 -4.18 -23.53 -9.67
N PHE A 155 -4.60 -23.09 -10.86
CA PHE A 155 -5.64 -23.77 -11.64
C PHE A 155 -5.12 -24.93 -12.50
N SER A 156 -4.03 -24.74 -13.24
CA SER A 156 -3.59 -25.70 -14.26
C SER A 156 -2.68 -26.79 -13.71
N LEU A 157 -1.84 -26.45 -12.71
CA LEU A 157 -0.91 -27.40 -12.09
C LEU A 157 -1.46 -28.00 -10.79
N GLN A 158 -2.68 -27.60 -10.38
CA GLN A 158 -3.30 -28.03 -9.12
C GLN A 158 -2.36 -27.84 -7.91
N SER A 159 -1.54 -26.78 -7.93
CA SER A 159 -0.62 -26.49 -6.82
C SER A 159 -1.35 -26.06 -5.54
N VAL A 160 -2.65 -25.78 -5.65
CA VAL A 160 -3.55 -25.42 -4.55
C VAL A 160 -4.73 -26.41 -4.54
N PRO A 161 -5.12 -26.94 -3.36
CA PRO A 161 -6.31 -27.77 -3.22
C PRO A 161 -7.58 -27.13 -3.82
N PRO A 162 -8.45 -27.90 -4.52
CA PRO A 162 -9.64 -27.38 -5.19
C PRO A 162 -10.57 -26.57 -4.29
N GLU A 163 -10.71 -26.96 -3.02
CA GLU A 163 -11.58 -26.31 -2.04
C GLU A 163 -11.11 -24.88 -1.71
N LEU A 164 -9.80 -24.65 -1.75
CA LEU A 164 -9.21 -23.33 -1.53
C LEU A 164 -9.34 -22.46 -2.77
N VAL A 165 -9.21 -23.06 -3.96
CA VAL A 165 -9.46 -22.37 -5.24
C VAL A 165 -10.92 -21.90 -5.34
N GLU A 166 -11.86 -22.69 -4.83
CA GLU A 166 -13.27 -22.30 -4.72
C GLU A 166 -13.43 -21.06 -3.82
N GLY A 167 -12.81 -21.04 -2.64
CA GLY A 167 -12.79 -19.86 -1.76
C GLY A 167 -12.18 -18.63 -2.44
N MET A 168 -11.02 -18.78 -3.08
CA MET A 168 -10.37 -17.71 -3.87
C MET A 168 -11.31 -17.16 -4.95
N THR A 169 -12.03 -18.05 -5.64
CA THR A 169 -12.98 -17.70 -6.71
C THR A 169 -14.19 -16.97 -6.15
N ALA A 170 -14.76 -17.44 -5.03
CA ALA A 170 -15.91 -16.81 -4.38
C ALA A 170 -15.61 -15.36 -3.97
N ILE A 171 -14.43 -15.09 -3.43
CA ILE A 171 -13.98 -13.74 -3.06
C ILE A 171 -13.75 -12.89 -4.32
N SER A 172 -13.05 -13.45 -5.32
CA SER A 172 -12.68 -12.72 -6.54
C SER A 172 -13.89 -12.38 -7.42
N GLU A 173 -14.92 -13.24 -7.45
CA GLU A 173 -16.12 -13.05 -8.27
C GLU A 173 -16.89 -11.77 -7.89
N HIS A 174 -16.85 -11.38 -6.61
CA HIS A 174 -17.46 -10.13 -6.15
C HIS A 174 -16.83 -8.91 -6.86
N TYR A 175 -15.51 -8.88 -6.98
CA TYR A 175 -14.78 -7.81 -7.66
C TYR A 175 -14.92 -7.89 -9.18
N ALA A 176 -14.98 -9.09 -9.76
CA ALA A 176 -15.14 -9.28 -11.20
C ALA A 176 -16.50 -8.80 -11.75
N LYS A 177 -17.51 -8.72 -10.87
CA LYS A 177 -18.87 -8.26 -11.21
C LYS A 177 -19.07 -6.75 -11.06
N LEU A 178 -18.07 -6.01 -10.57
CA LEU A 178 -18.18 -4.56 -10.43
C LEU A 178 -18.36 -3.87 -11.79
N SER A 179 -19.20 -2.84 -11.82
CA SER A 179 -19.29 -1.99 -13.00
C SER A 179 -17.99 -1.20 -13.18
N PRO A 180 -17.63 -0.77 -14.41
CA PRO A 180 -16.42 0.04 -14.62
C PRO A 180 -16.39 1.32 -13.79
N SER A 181 -17.55 1.96 -13.56
CA SER A 181 -17.64 3.15 -12.70
C SER A 181 -17.40 2.83 -11.23
N ASP A 182 -17.97 1.74 -10.71
CA ASP A 182 -17.76 1.35 -9.32
C ASP A 182 -16.31 0.95 -9.07
N ALA A 183 -15.74 0.15 -9.98
CA ALA A 183 -14.33 -0.24 -9.93
C ALA A 183 -13.40 0.98 -9.97
N PHE A 184 -13.71 1.98 -10.81
CA PHE A 184 -12.96 3.23 -10.86
C PHE A 184 -13.06 4.03 -9.55
N SER A 185 -14.27 4.18 -9.00
CA SER A 185 -14.49 4.90 -7.74
C SER A 185 -13.79 4.23 -6.55
N TYR A 186 -13.86 2.90 -6.45
CA TYR A 186 -13.14 2.16 -5.40
C TYR A 186 -11.63 2.24 -5.61
N GLY A 187 -11.17 2.21 -6.87
CA GLY A 187 -9.77 2.41 -7.23
C GLY A 187 -9.20 3.72 -6.68
N ILE A 188 -9.93 4.83 -6.79
CA ILE A 188 -9.51 6.14 -6.26
C ILE A 188 -9.31 6.12 -4.74
N ILE A 189 -10.18 5.43 -4.00
CA ILE A 189 -10.10 5.38 -2.53
C ILE A 189 -8.96 4.46 -2.08
N SER A 190 -8.65 3.43 -2.88
CA SER A 190 -7.65 2.42 -2.54
C SER A 190 -6.20 2.80 -2.83
N GLY A 191 -5.97 3.80 -3.69
CA GLY A 191 -4.64 4.26 -4.12
C GLY A 191 -4.23 5.57 -3.47
#